data_AF-A0A9P5IYY4-F1
#
_entry.id   AF-A0A9P5IYY4-F1
#
_cell.length_a   1.000
_cell.length_b   1.000
_cell.length_c   1.000
_cell.angle_alpha   90.00
_cell.angle_beta   90.00
_cell.angle_gamma   90.00
#
_symmetry.space_group_name_H-M   'P 1'
#
loop_
_entity.id
_entity.type
_entity.pdbx_description
1 polymer ?
#
loop_
_entity_poly.entity_id
_entity_poly.type
_entity_poly.pdbx_seq_one_letter_code
_entity_poly.pdbx_strand_id
1 'polypeptide(L)'
;MAFRMLKSAALTMSLMSMANAAISISKTGTTVTVNGISYYVGIDAVATIQSKPSTADLVPLTVMKSSEKSFTAASFKSLVANYTAFDDVFNPGFLEAVHLVGSTNSSSLSTVCHEYGTQKFTSGSHNQVPPGPYFLTPNTGELFKAYRLYSDVQDAFTEGTIENSDGTFSVLSASIPGVQSSTIGVPSRLYYTKTAEKPLAGVRLGVKDIYDIAGIKTSNGNRAYYELYPPANVTGPAVQSLIDAGAIIVGKMKTSQFANGESPTADWVDYHCPFNARGDGYQSPSSSSAGPGAGIGAYDWLDLGIGSDTGGSIRNPSQVNGCFGNRPSHGMVSLDNVMPLSPTLDTAGFLTRDPILWHEAAKVLYGNNITSNFTEFPKRILTSGFPENATTEAESVLLDFLAKLETFLNSTSTTALDMGALWNETTPSGANSSSIDDFLSLVYPTLITQQQYSLLAEPFYADYAAANDGARPFIDPVPLSRWAWGQNNISADATKQAIYNKTIFMDWFAAEVVPSSPISCSESLFLYPGTLAETSYRNEYTGLPEVPSGWSVSRVSNFAEVPDMVFPIGQAAYNSTISLQTEYLPVAIDIIARKGCDGMIFELAERLLEEGILVIPKAGSVMY
;
A
#
# COMPACT_ATOMS: atom_id res chain seq x y z
N MET A 1 -83.13 -20.68 19.75
CA MET A 1 -83.27 -19.23 20.05
C MET A 1 -82.24 -18.51 19.18
N ALA A 2 -82.54 -18.06 17.96
CA ALA A 2 -83.48 -17.03 17.53
C ALA A 2 -82.97 -15.59 17.78
N PHE A 3 -82.87 -14.84 16.67
CA PHE A 3 -82.66 -13.38 16.46
C PHE A 3 -81.22 -12.85 16.51
N ARG A 4 -80.54 -12.43 15.41
CA ARG A 4 -80.86 -11.63 14.20
C ARG A 4 -80.94 -10.12 14.48
N MET A 5 -79.92 -9.37 14.04
CA MET A 5 -79.97 -8.13 13.20
C MET A 5 -78.60 -7.41 13.28
N LEU A 6 -77.80 -7.27 12.21
CA LEU A 6 -77.91 -6.57 10.91
C LEU A 6 -77.18 -5.21 10.92
N LYS A 7 -76.10 -5.18 10.13
CA LYS A 7 -75.56 -4.11 9.28
C LYS A 7 -75.38 -2.69 9.85
N SER A 8 -74.13 -2.24 9.78
CA SER A 8 -73.80 -0.96 9.17
C SER A 8 -72.42 -1.05 8.53
N ALA A 9 -72.41 -0.92 7.20
CA ALA A 9 -71.22 -0.78 6.38
C ALA A 9 -70.55 0.55 6.72
N ALA A 10 -69.33 0.50 7.23
CA ALA A 10 -68.44 1.65 7.27
C ALA A 10 -67.47 1.52 6.10
N LEU A 11 -67.67 2.40 5.13
CA LEU A 11 -66.86 2.63 3.96
C LEU A 11 -65.45 3.08 4.41
N THR A 12 -64.50 2.17 4.58
CA THR A 12 -63.08 2.56 4.62
C THR A 12 -62.58 2.63 3.19
N MET A 13 -62.51 3.87 2.70
CA MET A 13 -61.80 4.26 1.48
C MET A 13 -60.46 3.52 1.39
N SER A 14 -60.28 2.79 0.29
CA SER A 14 -58.98 2.42 -0.22
C SER A 14 -58.21 3.73 -0.46
N LEU A 15 -57.37 4.14 0.49
CA LEU A 15 -56.24 5.01 0.19
C LEU A 15 -55.24 4.14 -0.55
N MET A 16 -55.38 4.10 -1.88
CA MET A 16 -54.22 3.88 -2.73
C MET A 16 -53.20 4.93 -2.32
N SER A 17 -52.24 4.56 -1.46
CA SER A 17 -51.01 5.31 -1.35
C SER A 17 -50.37 5.22 -2.72
N MET A 18 -50.53 6.27 -3.53
CA MET A 18 -49.60 6.50 -4.62
C MET A 18 -48.24 6.62 -3.95
N ALA A 19 -47.47 5.54 -3.96
CA ALA A 19 -46.05 5.61 -3.72
C ALA A 19 -45.51 6.50 -4.83
N ASN A 20 -45.47 7.81 -4.58
CA ASN A 20 -44.70 8.70 -5.40
C ASN A 20 -43.28 8.14 -5.33
N ALA A 21 -42.77 7.67 -6.47
CA ALA A 21 -41.37 7.32 -6.56
C ALA A 21 -40.59 8.58 -6.15
N ALA A 22 -39.96 8.54 -4.98
CA ALA A 22 -39.02 9.57 -4.57
C ALA A 22 -37.77 9.36 -5.43
N ILE A 23 -37.75 9.99 -6.61
CA ILE A 23 -36.57 9.97 -7.47
C ILE A 23 -35.57 10.94 -6.85
N SER A 24 -34.49 10.41 -6.27
CA SER A 24 -33.30 11.19 -5.92
C SER A 24 -32.27 11.05 -7.04
N ILE A 25 -31.97 12.13 -7.74
CA ILE A 25 -30.87 12.17 -8.73
C ILE A 25 -29.64 12.72 -8.02
N SER A 26 -28.61 11.89 -7.87
CA SER A 26 -27.27 12.33 -7.43
C SER A 26 -26.37 12.47 -8.65
N LYS A 27 -25.81 13.67 -8.87
CA LYS A 27 -24.77 13.86 -9.88
C LYS A 27 -23.44 13.40 -9.29
N THR A 28 -22.84 12.37 -9.88
CA THR A 28 -21.61 11.73 -9.37
C THR A 28 -20.46 11.84 -10.37
N GLY A 29 -20.45 12.89 -11.18
CA GLY A 29 -19.46 13.14 -12.22
C GLY A 29 -19.82 12.54 -13.58
N THR A 30 -18.85 12.49 -14.48
CA THR A 30 -19.04 12.00 -15.86
C THR A 30 -17.77 11.32 -16.36
N THR A 31 -17.94 10.19 -17.05
CA THR A 31 -16.83 9.51 -17.76
C THR A 31 -16.76 10.02 -19.19
N VAL A 32 -15.57 10.41 -19.64
CA VAL A 32 -15.30 10.91 -21.00
C VAL A 32 -14.11 10.18 -21.60
N THR A 33 -14.01 10.18 -22.92
CA THR A 33 -12.89 9.56 -23.64
C THR A 33 -12.13 10.62 -24.43
N VAL A 34 -10.81 10.67 -24.24
CA VAL A 34 -9.91 11.55 -25.01
C VAL A 34 -8.83 10.67 -25.64
N ASN A 35 -8.76 10.63 -26.98
CA ASN A 35 -7.83 9.78 -27.73
C ASN A 35 -7.87 8.29 -27.33
N GLY A 36 -9.06 7.76 -27.05
CA GLY A 36 -9.26 6.36 -26.64
C GLY A 36 -8.94 6.05 -25.18
N ILE A 37 -8.50 7.04 -24.39
CA ILE A 37 -8.26 6.88 -22.95
C ILE A 37 -9.48 7.40 -22.18
N SER A 38 -9.95 6.63 -21.20
CA SER A 38 -11.08 7.01 -20.35
C SER A 38 -10.65 7.89 -19.18
N TYR A 39 -11.43 8.92 -18.91
CA TYR A 39 -11.23 9.88 -17.83
C TYR A 39 -12.51 10.06 -17.04
N TYR A 40 -12.37 10.25 -15.73
CA TYR A 40 -13.43 10.72 -14.86
C TYR A 40 -13.30 12.22 -14.64
N VAL A 41 -14.44 12.90 -14.73
CA VAL A 41 -14.61 14.32 -14.48
C VAL A 41 -15.56 14.47 -13.30
N GLY A 42 -15.05 15.03 -12.20
CA GLY A 42 -15.83 15.24 -10.98
C GLY A 42 -16.93 16.29 -11.14
N ILE A 43 -17.68 16.51 -10.06
CA ILE A 43 -18.75 17.54 -10.02
C ILE A 43 -18.26 18.90 -9.54
N ASP A 44 -17.13 18.94 -8.84
CA ASP A 44 -16.60 20.15 -8.25
C ASP A 44 -15.62 20.82 -9.21
N ALA A 45 -15.96 22.04 -9.63
CA ALA A 45 -15.05 22.87 -10.40
C ALA A 45 -13.90 23.35 -9.50
N VAL A 46 -12.67 23.23 -9.99
CA VAL A 46 -11.47 23.67 -9.26
C VAL A 46 -11.12 25.14 -9.51
N ALA A 47 -11.64 25.71 -10.60
CA ALA A 47 -11.46 27.12 -10.94
C ALA A 47 -12.44 27.55 -12.03
N THR A 48 -12.50 28.86 -12.29
CA THR A 48 -13.19 29.45 -13.43
C THR A 48 -12.23 30.33 -14.21
N ILE A 49 -12.17 30.16 -15.54
CA ILE A 49 -11.36 30.98 -16.44
C ILE A 49 -12.25 31.69 -17.47
N GLN A 50 -11.74 32.77 -18.05
CA GLN A 50 -12.42 33.40 -19.18
C GLN A 50 -12.41 32.46 -20.39
N SER A 51 -13.59 32.15 -20.90
CA SER A 51 -13.79 31.31 -22.09
C SER A 51 -14.78 31.97 -23.04
N LYS A 52 -14.64 31.69 -24.34
CA LYS A 52 -15.65 32.05 -25.33
C LYS A 52 -16.75 30.98 -25.36
N PRO A 53 -18.03 31.36 -25.45
CA PRO A 53 -19.12 30.42 -25.58
C PRO A 53 -18.91 29.44 -26.74
N SER A 54 -19.37 28.20 -26.55
CA SER A 54 -19.19 27.12 -27.52
C SER A 54 -20.40 26.18 -27.47
N THR A 55 -20.66 25.48 -28.57
CA THR A 55 -21.68 24.42 -28.64
C THR A 55 -21.24 23.13 -27.95
N ALA A 56 -19.96 23.00 -27.59
CA ALA A 56 -19.45 21.85 -26.85
C ALA A 56 -19.72 22.04 -25.34
N ASP A 57 -20.24 20.99 -24.69
CA ASP A 57 -20.52 20.99 -23.25
C ASP A 57 -19.24 20.85 -22.41
N LEU A 58 -18.24 20.15 -22.94
CA LEU A 58 -16.96 19.91 -22.28
C LEU A 58 -15.84 19.85 -23.31
N VAL A 59 -14.70 20.46 -23.00
CA VAL A 59 -13.53 20.56 -23.90
C VAL A 59 -12.26 20.20 -23.14
N PRO A 60 -11.44 19.26 -23.63
CA PRO A 60 -10.12 19.01 -23.08
C PRO A 60 -9.25 20.27 -23.19
N LEU A 61 -8.66 20.68 -22.07
CA LEU A 61 -7.85 21.88 -21.95
C LEU A 61 -6.54 21.58 -21.22
N THR A 62 -5.45 22.23 -21.59
CA THR A 62 -4.21 22.21 -20.81
C THR A 62 -3.92 23.59 -20.23
N VAL A 63 -3.74 23.66 -18.91
CA VAL A 63 -3.17 24.84 -18.25
C VAL A 63 -1.66 24.72 -18.30
N MET A 64 -0.98 25.73 -18.85
CA MET A 64 0.47 25.74 -18.98
C MET A 64 1.06 26.98 -18.30
N LYS A 65 2.15 26.77 -17.57
CA LYS A 65 2.89 27.84 -16.90
C LYS A 65 4.36 27.74 -17.31
N SER A 66 4.91 28.86 -17.78
CA SER A 66 6.33 28.97 -18.10
C SER A 66 7.07 29.66 -16.95
N SER A 67 8.30 29.23 -16.69
CA SER A 67 9.24 29.91 -15.79
C SER A 67 9.91 31.12 -16.47
N GLU A 68 9.78 31.25 -17.79
CA GLU A 68 10.34 32.37 -18.56
C GLU A 68 9.50 33.64 -18.42
N LYS A 69 10.12 34.81 -18.61
CA LYS A 69 9.43 36.11 -18.56
C LYS A 69 8.31 36.23 -19.61
N SER A 70 8.43 35.54 -20.75
CA SER A 70 7.43 35.51 -21.82
C SER A 70 7.31 34.12 -22.41
N PHE A 71 6.08 33.64 -22.62
CA PHE A 71 5.82 32.37 -23.28
C PHE A 71 6.24 32.44 -24.76
N THR A 72 7.05 31.48 -25.22
CA THR A 72 7.56 31.36 -26.59
C THR A 72 7.16 30.03 -27.24
N ALA A 73 7.26 29.92 -28.58
CA ALA A 73 7.00 28.66 -29.27
C ALA A 73 7.94 27.52 -28.82
N ALA A 74 9.20 27.83 -28.50
CA ALA A 74 10.14 26.86 -27.96
C ALA A 74 9.71 26.38 -26.57
N SER A 75 9.32 27.30 -25.68
CA SER A 75 8.83 26.94 -24.34
C SER A 75 7.56 26.08 -24.40
N PHE A 76 6.65 26.35 -25.35
CA PHE A 76 5.46 25.53 -25.57
C PHE A 76 5.82 24.10 -25.99
N LYS A 77 6.66 23.93 -27.02
CA LYS A 77 7.11 22.60 -27.48
C LYS A 77 7.81 21.82 -26.37
N SER A 78 8.65 22.50 -25.58
CA SER A 78 9.35 21.91 -24.44
C SER A 78 8.38 21.45 -23.35
N LEU A 79 7.39 22.27 -22.99
CA LEU A 79 6.38 21.90 -22.00
C LEU A 79 5.52 20.71 -22.46
N VAL A 80 5.07 20.70 -23.72
CA VAL A 80 4.32 19.56 -24.27
C VAL A 80 5.16 18.28 -24.23
N ALA A 81 6.43 18.34 -24.64
CA ALA A 81 7.32 17.20 -24.58
C ALA A 81 7.53 16.71 -23.13
N ASN A 82 7.74 17.63 -22.19
CA ASN A 82 7.92 17.30 -20.78
C ASN A 82 6.65 16.66 -20.17
N TYR A 83 5.48 17.24 -20.41
CA TYR A 83 4.21 16.71 -19.90
C TYR A 83 3.91 15.32 -20.49
N THR A 84 4.20 15.10 -21.78
CA THR A 84 4.03 13.79 -22.42
C THR A 84 4.96 12.73 -21.83
N ALA A 85 6.18 13.12 -21.41
CA ALA A 85 7.16 12.19 -20.88
C ALA A 85 6.92 11.84 -19.40
N PHE A 86 6.43 12.79 -18.60
CA PHE A 86 6.36 12.65 -17.14
C PHE A 86 4.95 12.37 -16.59
N ASP A 87 3.90 12.76 -17.31
CA ASP A 87 2.52 12.63 -16.84
C ASP A 87 1.74 11.62 -17.69
N ASP A 88 1.32 10.54 -17.03
CA ASP A 88 0.52 9.47 -17.61
C ASP A 88 -0.97 9.82 -17.74
N VAL A 89 -1.40 10.98 -17.25
CA VAL A 89 -2.78 11.47 -17.41
C VAL A 89 -2.90 12.38 -18.62
N PHE A 90 -1.93 13.28 -18.81
CA PHE A 90 -1.84 14.13 -19.98
C PHE A 90 -1.63 13.31 -21.26
N ASN A 91 -2.34 13.69 -22.32
CA ASN A 91 -2.07 13.23 -23.67
C ASN A 91 -2.35 14.38 -24.66
N PRO A 92 -1.85 14.33 -25.90
CA PRO A 92 -2.00 15.43 -26.87
C PRO A 92 -3.44 15.87 -27.16
N GLY A 93 -4.45 15.04 -26.87
CA GLY A 93 -5.86 15.42 -26.98
C GLY A 93 -6.27 16.55 -26.03
N PHE A 94 -5.58 16.72 -24.90
CA PHE A 94 -5.79 17.86 -24.00
C PHE A 94 -5.28 19.20 -24.57
N LEU A 95 -4.63 19.20 -25.73
CA LEU A 95 -4.18 20.41 -26.41
C LEU A 95 -5.27 21.04 -27.29
N GLU A 96 -6.48 20.48 -27.36
CA GLU A 96 -7.62 21.09 -28.08
C GLU A 96 -7.86 22.54 -27.62
N ALA A 97 -7.77 22.78 -26.31
CA ALA A 97 -7.72 24.12 -25.73
C ALA A 97 -6.47 24.30 -24.86
N VAL A 98 -5.91 25.51 -24.87
CA VAL A 98 -4.77 25.86 -24.00
C VAL A 98 -5.06 27.15 -23.25
N HIS A 99 -4.75 27.14 -21.95
CA HIS A 99 -4.71 28.32 -21.10
C HIS A 99 -3.27 28.59 -20.66
N LEU A 100 -2.71 29.71 -21.13
CA LEU A 100 -1.36 30.13 -20.77
C LEU A 100 -1.39 31.08 -19.57
N VAL A 101 -0.67 30.71 -18.51
CA VAL A 101 -0.48 31.53 -17.32
C VAL A 101 0.82 32.33 -17.46
N GLY A 102 0.72 33.66 -17.64
CA GLY A 102 1.88 34.56 -17.77
C GLY A 102 1.80 35.52 -18.97
N SER A 103 2.90 36.22 -19.27
CA SER A 103 2.96 37.15 -20.40
C SER A 103 3.20 36.39 -21.73
N THR A 104 2.46 36.74 -22.78
CA THR A 104 2.47 36.01 -24.06
C THR A 104 2.88 36.90 -25.23
N ASN A 105 3.76 36.41 -26.12
CA ASN A 105 4.03 37.05 -27.42
C ASN A 105 3.18 36.37 -28.52
N SER A 106 2.20 37.08 -29.08
CA SER A 106 1.00 36.45 -29.66
C SER A 106 1.18 35.77 -31.02
N SER A 107 2.07 36.23 -31.90
CA SER A 107 2.07 35.79 -33.32
C SER A 107 2.79 34.47 -33.57
N SER A 108 3.86 34.16 -32.83
CA SER A 108 4.57 32.88 -32.97
C SER A 108 3.88 31.74 -32.19
N LEU A 109 3.18 32.09 -31.10
CA LEU A 109 2.43 31.14 -30.28
C LEU A 109 1.22 30.56 -31.00
N SER A 110 0.47 31.38 -31.74
CA SER A 110 -0.71 30.90 -32.48
C SER A 110 -0.34 29.83 -33.51
N THR A 111 0.75 30.02 -34.24
CA THR A 111 1.21 29.06 -35.26
C THR A 111 1.57 27.72 -34.63
N VAL A 112 2.38 27.73 -33.57
CA VAL A 112 2.77 26.47 -32.91
C VAL A 112 1.58 25.78 -32.24
N CYS A 113 0.64 26.51 -31.63
CA CYS A 113 -0.54 25.89 -31.04
C CYS A 113 -1.38 25.15 -32.11
N HIS A 114 -1.50 25.74 -33.31
CA HIS A 114 -2.17 25.07 -34.43
C HIS A 114 -1.43 23.83 -34.94
N GLU A 115 -0.09 23.79 -34.89
CA GLU A 115 0.69 22.56 -35.21
C GLU A 115 0.28 21.37 -34.31
N TYR A 116 -0.16 21.63 -33.08
CA TYR A 116 -0.63 20.63 -32.12
C TYR A 116 -2.16 20.46 -32.09
N GLY A 117 -2.88 21.04 -33.06
CA GLY A 117 -4.34 20.91 -33.17
C GLY A 117 -5.13 21.77 -32.18
N THR A 118 -4.50 22.74 -31.50
CA THR A 118 -5.19 23.66 -30.60
C THR A 118 -6.17 24.54 -31.38
N GLN A 119 -7.43 24.50 -30.96
CA GLN A 119 -8.53 25.28 -31.53
C GLN A 119 -8.86 26.52 -30.69
N LYS A 120 -8.63 26.44 -29.36
CA LYS A 120 -8.93 27.51 -28.42
C LYS A 120 -7.68 27.91 -27.65
N PHE A 121 -7.41 29.21 -27.64
CA PHE A 121 -6.23 29.77 -27.00
C PHE A 121 -6.65 30.94 -26.10
N THR A 122 -6.29 30.85 -24.82
CA THR A 122 -6.52 31.91 -23.84
C THR A 122 -5.24 32.17 -23.05
N SER A 123 -5.08 33.41 -22.58
CA SER A 123 -4.00 33.76 -21.65
C SER A 123 -4.56 34.59 -20.50
N GLY A 124 -3.93 34.47 -19.33
CA GLY A 124 -4.35 35.16 -18.13
C GLY A 124 -3.25 35.24 -17.07
N SER A 125 -3.47 36.07 -16.07
CA SER A 125 -2.59 36.22 -14.90
C SER A 125 -2.97 35.31 -13.73
N HIS A 126 -3.94 34.41 -13.90
CA HIS A 126 -4.45 33.55 -12.84
C HIS A 126 -3.43 32.47 -12.44
N ASN A 127 -2.57 32.81 -11.48
CA ASN A 127 -1.54 31.91 -10.93
C ASN A 127 -2.08 30.81 -10.00
N GLN A 128 -3.40 30.74 -9.77
CA GLN A 128 -3.99 29.84 -8.77
C GLN A 128 -4.32 28.45 -9.30
N VAL A 129 -4.39 28.24 -10.63
CA VAL A 129 -4.67 26.92 -11.21
C VAL A 129 -3.34 26.22 -11.51
N PRO A 130 -3.06 25.04 -10.93
CA PRO A 130 -1.86 24.28 -11.23
C PRO A 130 -1.77 23.92 -12.72
N PRO A 131 -0.56 23.79 -13.29
CA PRO A 131 -0.41 23.25 -14.64
C PRO A 131 -0.99 21.84 -14.77
N GLY A 132 -1.38 21.46 -15.98
CA GLY A 132 -1.85 20.10 -16.26
C GLY A 132 -3.07 20.02 -17.16
N PRO A 133 -3.56 18.80 -17.42
CA PRO A 133 -4.78 18.56 -18.20
C PRO A 133 -6.02 18.92 -17.38
N TYR A 134 -7.05 19.49 -17.98
CA TYR A 134 -8.33 19.81 -17.35
C TYR A 134 -9.45 19.59 -18.36
N PHE A 135 -10.68 19.56 -17.86
CA PHE A 135 -11.87 19.69 -18.68
C PHE A 135 -12.49 21.05 -18.45
N LEU A 136 -12.73 21.80 -19.53
CA LEU A 136 -13.36 23.11 -19.52
C LEU A 136 -14.82 23.00 -19.95
N THR A 137 -15.73 23.60 -19.19
CA THR A 137 -17.09 23.90 -19.66
C THR A 137 -17.11 25.29 -20.30
N PRO A 138 -17.12 25.43 -21.63
CA PRO A 138 -16.81 26.70 -22.30
C PRO A 138 -17.78 27.85 -22.01
N ASN A 139 -19.02 27.52 -21.65
CA ASN A 139 -20.09 28.49 -21.40
C ASN A 139 -20.04 29.08 -19.98
N THR A 140 -19.55 28.32 -19.00
CA THR A 140 -19.38 28.78 -17.62
C THR A 140 -17.94 29.19 -17.31
N GLY A 141 -16.97 28.66 -18.06
CA GLY A 141 -15.56 28.84 -17.79
C GLY A 141 -15.00 27.90 -16.72
N GLU A 142 -15.82 27.00 -16.18
CA GLU A 142 -15.44 26.08 -15.10
C GLU A 142 -14.42 25.04 -15.58
N LEU A 143 -13.41 24.81 -14.75
CA LEU A 143 -12.37 23.81 -14.95
C LEU A 143 -12.55 22.65 -13.96
N PHE A 144 -12.40 21.44 -14.47
CA PHE A 144 -12.45 20.21 -13.68
C PHE A 144 -11.17 19.42 -13.87
N LYS A 145 -10.64 18.83 -12.79
CA LYS A 145 -9.49 17.92 -12.87
C LYS A 145 -9.82 16.71 -13.75
N ALA A 146 -8.84 16.27 -14.50
CA ALA A 146 -8.86 15.02 -15.24
C ALA A 146 -8.29 13.90 -14.36
N TYR A 147 -9.10 12.88 -14.11
CA TYR A 147 -8.66 11.63 -13.48
C TYR A 147 -8.62 10.57 -14.56
N ARG A 148 -7.43 10.08 -14.94
CA ARG A 148 -7.33 8.95 -15.87
C ARG A 148 -7.89 7.71 -15.17
N LEU A 149 -8.74 6.96 -15.87
CA LEU A 149 -9.28 5.71 -15.37
C LEU A 149 -8.36 4.55 -15.77
N TYR A 150 -7.87 3.83 -14.78
CA TYR A 150 -7.09 2.60 -14.93
C TYR A 150 -7.90 1.37 -14.52
N SER A 151 -7.65 0.27 -15.21
CA SER A 151 -8.21 -1.05 -14.90
C SER A 151 -7.33 -1.72 -13.84
N ASP A 152 -7.89 -2.14 -12.71
CA ASP A 152 -7.21 -2.94 -11.68
C ASP A 152 -7.18 -4.43 -12.05
N VAL A 153 -6.39 -4.80 -13.06
CA VAL A 153 -6.33 -6.17 -13.60
C VAL A 153 -5.84 -7.22 -12.61
N GLN A 154 -5.09 -6.82 -11.58
CA GLN A 154 -4.62 -7.69 -10.51
C GLN A 154 -5.59 -7.81 -9.35
N ASP A 155 -6.72 -7.10 -9.39
CA ASP A 155 -7.72 -7.15 -8.34
C ASP A 155 -7.11 -6.79 -6.96
N ALA A 156 -6.17 -5.83 -6.99
CA ALA A 156 -5.36 -5.38 -5.86
C ALA A 156 -6.09 -4.37 -4.96
N PHE A 157 -7.11 -3.69 -5.49
CA PHE A 157 -7.90 -2.70 -4.79
C PHE A 157 -9.26 -3.26 -4.36
N THR A 158 -9.70 -2.88 -3.16
CA THR A 158 -11.11 -3.04 -2.76
C THR A 158 -11.97 -2.03 -3.51
N GLU A 159 -11.49 -0.78 -3.59
CA GLU A 159 -12.19 0.34 -4.20
C GLU A 159 -11.22 1.47 -4.59
N GLY A 160 -11.49 2.15 -5.71
CA GLY A 160 -10.84 3.42 -6.06
C GLY A 160 -11.49 4.59 -5.33
N THR A 161 -10.71 5.63 -5.02
CA THR A 161 -11.19 6.77 -4.22
C THR A 161 -10.98 8.10 -4.94
N ILE A 162 -11.79 9.09 -4.59
CA ILE A 162 -11.62 10.50 -4.97
C ILE A 162 -11.72 11.36 -3.73
N GLU A 163 -10.82 12.33 -3.60
CA GLU A 163 -10.84 13.34 -2.54
C GLU A 163 -11.94 14.37 -2.83
N ASN A 164 -12.75 14.66 -1.81
CA ASN A 164 -13.80 15.67 -1.83
C ASN A 164 -13.21 17.05 -1.47
N SER A 165 -13.95 18.12 -1.79
CA SER A 165 -13.50 19.50 -1.53
C SER A 165 -13.33 19.85 -0.05
N ASP A 166 -13.92 19.07 0.87
CA ASP A 166 -13.77 19.20 2.32
C ASP A 166 -12.62 18.36 2.92
N GLY A 167 -11.86 17.65 2.08
CA GLY A 167 -10.75 16.78 2.49
C GLY A 167 -11.15 15.36 2.91
N THR A 168 -12.45 15.04 2.90
CA THR A 168 -12.92 13.64 3.04
C THR A 168 -12.80 12.90 1.70
N PHE A 169 -13.10 11.60 1.69
CA PHE A 169 -13.03 10.77 0.50
C PHE A 169 -14.39 10.18 0.14
N SER A 170 -14.56 9.93 -1.16
CA SER A 170 -15.67 9.18 -1.73
C SER A 170 -15.15 8.02 -2.56
N VAL A 171 -15.92 6.93 -2.62
CA VAL A 171 -15.66 5.84 -3.57
C VAL A 171 -15.88 6.35 -4.99
N LEU A 172 -14.97 6.00 -5.90
CA LEU A 172 -15.07 6.35 -7.30
C LEU A 172 -16.33 5.72 -7.92
N SER A 173 -17.24 6.57 -8.39
CA SER A 173 -18.50 6.17 -9.02
C SER A 173 -18.40 5.98 -10.54
N ALA A 174 -17.23 5.59 -11.04
CA ALA A 174 -16.95 5.49 -12.47
C ALA A 174 -16.28 4.15 -12.81
N SER A 175 -16.66 3.58 -13.94
CA SER A 175 -16.07 2.38 -14.51
C SER A 175 -15.63 2.62 -15.94
N ILE A 176 -14.55 1.97 -16.37
CA ILE A 176 -14.19 1.93 -17.79
C ILE A 176 -15.22 1.04 -18.51
N PRO A 177 -15.88 1.51 -19.59
CA PRO A 177 -16.83 0.67 -20.32
C PRO A 177 -16.17 -0.59 -20.89
N GLY A 178 -16.74 -1.76 -20.60
CA GLY A 178 -16.31 -3.04 -21.18
C GLY A 178 -15.14 -3.74 -20.49
N VAL A 179 -14.60 -3.20 -19.38
CA VAL A 179 -13.62 -3.92 -18.54
C VAL A 179 -14.31 -4.66 -17.41
N GLN A 180 -13.77 -5.83 -17.03
CA GLN A 180 -14.31 -6.65 -15.94
C GLN A 180 -13.81 -6.20 -14.57
N SER A 181 -12.60 -5.63 -14.50
CA SER A 181 -11.97 -5.28 -13.22
C SER A 181 -12.53 -3.98 -12.64
N SER A 182 -12.26 -3.77 -11.35
CA SER A 182 -12.42 -2.46 -10.71
C SER A 182 -11.65 -1.37 -11.47
N THR A 183 -12.11 -0.14 -11.32
CA THR A 183 -11.52 1.05 -11.95
C THR A 183 -10.92 1.96 -10.89
N ILE A 184 -9.71 2.45 -11.13
CA ILE A 184 -9.01 3.40 -10.26
C ILE A 184 -8.86 4.74 -10.98
N GLY A 185 -9.27 5.81 -10.31
CA GLY A 185 -9.23 7.17 -10.83
C GLY A 185 -7.94 7.85 -10.39
N VAL A 186 -7.10 8.21 -11.35
CA VAL A 186 -5.74 8.65 -11.06
C VAL A 186 -5.53 10.08 -11.58
N PRO A 187 -5.23 11.06 -10.70
CA PRO A 187 -5.05 12.45 -11.11
C PRO A 187 -3.66 12.69 -11.74
N SER A 188 -3.56 13.74 -12.55
CA SER A 188 -2.30 14.19 -13.15
C SER A 188 -1.27 14.55 -12.08
N ARG A 189 -0.01 14.15 -12.29
CA ARG A 189 1.13 14.56 -11.45
C ARG A 189 1.41 16.06 -11.57
N LEU A 190 1.05 16.67 -12.69
CA LEU A 190 1.30 18.09 -12.98
C LEU A 190 0.55 19.03 -12.05
N TYR A 191 -0.54 18.57 -11.42
CA TYR A 191 -1.29 19.37 -10.45
C TYR A 191 -0.51 19.66 -9.17
N TYR A 192 0.56 18.92 -8.93
CA TYR A 192 1.28 18.91 -7.66
C TYR A 192 2.71 19.39 -7.87
N THR A 193 3.23 20.12 -6.89
CA THR A 193 4.62 20.60 -6.89
C THR A 193 5.21 20.26 -5.54
N LYS A 194 6.27 19.46 -5.52
CA LYS A 194 7.00 19.13 -4.29
C LYS A 194 7.56 20.42 -3.67
N THR A 195 7.40 20.52 -2.36
CA THR A 195 7.92 21.60 -1.51
C THR A 195 8.50 20.99 -0.24
N ALA A 196 9.21 21.77 0.58
CA ALA A 196 9.72 21.28 1.85
C ALA A 196 8.59 20.85 2.80
N GLU A 197 7.44 21.56 2.76
CA GLU A 197 6.26 21.27 3.58
C GLU A 197 5.40 20.13 3.01
N LYS A 198 5.45 19.90 1.70
CA LYS A 198 4.76 18.80 1.01
C LYS A 198 5.75 17.93 0.22
N PRO A 199 6.60 17.15 0.91
CA PRO A 199 7.62 16.34 0.25
C PRO A 199 7.03 15.21 -0.60
N LEU A 200 5.80 14.78 -0.30
CA LEU A 200 5.08 13.72 -1.02
C LEU A 200 4.08 14.26 -2.05
N ALA A 201 4.12 15.56 -2.38
CA ALA A 201 3.20 16.16 -3.34
C ALA A 201 3.21 15.40 -4.69
N GLY A 202 2.05 14.83 -5.04
CA GLY A 202 1.86 14.10 -6.29
C GLY A 202 2.24 12.61 -6.25
N VAL A 203 2.74 12.11 -5.11
CA VAL A 203 2.94 10.68 -4.88
C VAL A 203 1.57 10.02 -4.76
N ARG A 204 1.30 9.02 -5.60
CA ARG A 204 0.06 8.26 -5.58
C ARG A 204 0.18 7.10 -4.58
N LEU A 205 -0.69 7.12 -3.59
CA LEU A 205 -0.68 6.24 -2.44
C LEU A 205 -1.88 5.29 -2.48
N GLY A 206 -1.61 3.99 -2.45
CA GLY A 206 -2.60 2.97 -2.13
C GLY A 206 -2.58 2.63 -0.63
N VAL A 207 -3.75 2.46 -0.03
CA VAL A 207 -3.86 2.28 1.44
C VAL A 207 -4.46 0.91 1.75
N LYS A 208 -3.73 0.04 2.46
CA LYS A 208 -4.27 -1.26 2.90
C LYS A 208 -5.62 -1.08 3.61
N ASP A 209 -6.56 -1.98 3.35
CA ASP A 209 -7.95 -1.86 3.80
C ASP A 209 -8.18 -2.28 5.26
N ILE A 210 -7.31 -1.78 6.13
CA ILE A 210 -7.39 -1.82 7.60
C ILE A 210 -7.22 -0.44 8.24
N TYR A 211 -6.88 0.57 7.43
CA TYR A 211 -6.73 1.95 7.86
C TYR A 211 -8.01 2.71 7.55
N ASP A 212 -8.51 3.43 8.54
CA ASP A 212 -9.67 4.30 8.36
C ASP A 212 -9.29 5.59 7.63
N ILE A 213 -10.17 6.00 6.73
CA ILE A 213 -10.07 7.21 5.90
C ILE A 213 -11.43 7.90 5.96
N ALA A 214 -11.45 9.17 6.34
CA ALA A 214 -12.69 9.92 6.53
C ALA A 214 -13.56 9.92 5.26
N GLY A 215 -14.84 9.57 5.39
CA GLY A 215 -15.83 9.58 4.31
C GLY A 215 -16.05 8.23 3.60
N ILE A 216 -15.16 7.25 3.79
CA ILE A 216 -15.29 5.91 3.21
C ILE A 216 -15.23 4.79 4.26
N LYS A 217 -15.63 3.59 3.87
CA LYS A 217 -15.66 2.40 4.75
C LYS A 217 -14.29 1.70 4.77
N THR A 218 -14.11 0.82 5.76
CA THR A 218 -12.98 -0.10 5.87
C THR A 218 -13.51 -1.52 6.00
N SER A 219 -13.13 -2.42 5.09
CA SER A 219 -13.68 -3.79 5.11
C SER A 219 -12.95 -4.73 6.07
N ASN A 220 -11.68 -4.47 6.35
CA ASN A 220 -10.78 -5.40 7.03
C ASN A 220 -10.74 -6.80 6.38
N GLY A 221 -11.02 -6.90 5.08
CA GLY A 221 -11.10 -8.18 4.37
C GLY A 221 -12.34 -9.01 4.73
N ASN A 222 -13.38 -8.41 5.33
CA ASN A 222 -14.63 -9.10 5.68
C ASN A 222 -15.88 -8.33 5.20
N ARG A 223 -16.77 -9.01 4.48
CA ARG A 223 -17.97 -8.38 3.91
C ARG A 223 -18.99 -8.00 4.98
N ALA A 224 -19.16 -8.84 5.99
CA ALA A 224 -20.08 -8.56 7.08
C ALA A 224 -19.64 -7.34 7.92
N TYR A 225 -18.33 -7.17 8.12
CA TYR A 225 -17.75 -5.98 8.75
C TYR A 225 -18.00 -4.73 7.89
N TYR A 226 -17.73 -4.81 6.58
CA TYR A 226 -18.00 -3.72 5.64
C TYR A 226 -19.46 -3.29 5.67
N GLU A 227 -20.42 -4.23 5.63
CA GLU A 227 -21.84 -3.90 5.66
C GLU A 227 -22.30 -3.30 7.00
N LEU A 228 -21.80 -3.83 8.11
CA LEU A 228 -22.23 -3.45 9.46
C LEU A 228 -21.81 -2.02 9.84
N TYR A 229 -20.56 -1.64 9.61
CA TYR A 229 -20.02 -0.37 10.09
C TYR A 229 -20.19 0.76 9.05
N PRO A 230 -20.54 1.99 9.48
CA PRO A 230 -20.65 3.14 8.58
C PRO A 230 -19.29 3.61 8.07
N PRO A 231 -19.23 4.52 7.09
CA PRO A 231 -17.99 5.20 6.72
C PRO A 231 -17.30 5.84 7.94
N ALA A 232 -15.96 5.84 7.93
CA ALA A 232 -15.18 6.41 9.01
C ALA A 232 -15.38 7.94 9.07
N ASN A 233 -15.45 8.48 10.29
CA ASN A 233 -15.58 9.92 10.52
C ASN A 233 -14.23 10.66 10.47
N VAL A 234 -13.13 9.94 10.69
CA VAL A 234 -11.78 10.49 10.75
C VAL A 234 -10.82 9.60 9.97
N THR A 235 -9.77 10.20 9.43
CA THR A 235 -8.63 9.48 8.86
C THR A 235 -7.63 9.17 9.98
N GLY A 236 -7.13 7.94 10.05
CA GLY A 236 -6.13 7.56 11.05
C GLY A 236 -4.83 8.37 10.91
N PRO A 237 -4.13 8.71 12.01
CA PRO A 237 -2.96 9.59 12.00
C PRO A 237 -1.84 9.13 11.06
N ALA A 238 -1.60 7.81 10.93
CA ALA A 238 -0.59 7.27 10.01
C ALA A 238 -0.88 7.62 8.54
N VAL A 239 -2.14 7.60 8.12
CA VAL A 239 -2.54 7.98 6.76
C VAL A 239 -2.65 9.50 6.65
N GLN A 240 -3.18 10.17 7.67
CA GLN A 240 -3.32 11.62 7.68
C GLN A 240 -1.98 12.34 7.53
N SER A 241 -0.91 11.87 8.17
CA SER A 241 0.43 12.46 8.01
C SER A 241 0.94 12.43 6.57
N LEU A 242 0.55 11.40 5.80
CA LEU A 242 0.93 11.28 4.39
C LEU A 242 0.11 12.23 3.51
N ILE A 243 -1.20 12.37 3.79
CA ILE A 243 -2.07 13.35 3.14
C ILE A 243 -1.54 14.78 3.38
N ASP A 244 -1.20 15.09 4.63
CA ASP A 244 -0.68 16.41 5.03
C ASP A 244 0.63 16.75 4.30
N ALA A 245 1.48 15.74 4.07
CA ALA A 245 2.71 15.84 3.28
C ALA A 245 2.47 15.89 1.75
N GLY A 246 1.22 15.82 1.29
CA GLY A 246 0.81 15.97 -0.11
C GLY A 246 0.64 14.66 -0.89
N ALA A 247 0.69 13.50 -0.25
CA ALA A 247 0.40 12.22 -0.91
C ALA A 247 -1.08 12.15 -1.32
N ILE A 248 -1.35 11.49 -2.44
CA ILE A 248 -2.67 11.42 -3.07
C ILE A 248 -3.21 10.00 -2.95
N ILE A 249 -4.26 9.81 -2.18
CA ILE A 249 -4.89 8.49 -2.01
C ILE A 249 -5.70 8.17 -3.27
N VAL A 250 -5.35 7.06 -3.92
CA VAL A 250 -6.01 6.59 -5.15
C VAL A 250 -6.97 5.43 -4.90
N GLY A 251 -6.86 4.73 -3.77
CA GLY A 251 -7.80 3.69 -3.39
C GLY A 251 -7.44 2.91 -2.13
N LYS A 252 -8.41 2.14 -1.64
CA LYS A 252 -8.20 1.12 -0.60
C LYS A 252 -7.72 -0.17 -1.26
N MET A 253 -6.65 -0.76 -0.72
CA MET A 253 -6.00 -1.95 -1.25
C MET A 253 -6.28 -3.17 -0.39
N LYS A 254 -6.52 -4.32 -1.04
CA LYS A 254 -7.00 -5.53 -0.36
C LYS A 254 -6.03 -6.02 0.72
N THR A 255 -6.65 -6.54 1.78
CA THR A 255 -6.00 -7.29 2.86
C THR A 255 -6.64 -8.66 2.95
N SER A 256 -5.89 -9.67 3.39
CA SER A 256 -6.50 -10.90 3.90
C SER A 256 -7.29 -10.59 5.17
N GLN A 257 -8.23 -11.47 5.52
CA GLN A 257 -9.24 -11.17 6.52
C GLN A 257 -8.61 -10.90 7.90
N PHE A 258 -8.92 -9.71 8.43
CA PHE A 258 -8.39 -9.19 9.69
C PHE A 258 -6.85 -9.27 9.77
N ALA A 259 -6.18 -9.02 8.65
CA ALA A 259 -4.73 -9.05 8.51
C ALA A 259 -4.06 -10.41 8.85
N ASN A 260 -4.81 -11.52 8.82
CA ASN A 260 -4.26 -12.85 9.08
C ASN A 260 -3.44 -13.38 7.89
N GLY A 261 -2.49 -14.28 8.16
CA GLY A 261 -1.69 -14.91 7.12
C GLY A 261 -2.49 -15.99 6.40
N GLU A 262 -3.09 -15.63 5.26
CA GLU A 262 -3.95 -16.47 4.43
C GLU A 262 -3.28 -16.78 3.10
N SER A 263 -3.50 -18.00 2.60
CA SER A 263 -3.00 -18.48 1.32
C SER A 263 -4.09 -18.48 0.25
N PRO A 264 -3.78 -18.03 -0.99
CA PRO A 264 -4.71 -18.19 -2.10
C PRO A 264 -4.94 -19.68 -2.42
N THR A 265 -6.10 -20.11 -2.93
CA THR A 265 -7.38 -19.39 -2.92
C THR A 265 -8.30 -19.88 -1.79
N ALA A 266 -7.94 -20.98 -1.13
CA ALA A 266 -8.81 -21.69 -0.19
C ALA A 266 -9.09 -20.90 1.09
N ASP A 267 -8.14 -20.08 1.54
CA ASP A 267 -8.32 -19.27 2.75
C ASP A 267 -9.09 -17.97 2.45
N TRP A 268 -8.98 -17.42 1.24
CA TRP A 268 -9.61 -16.17 0.81
C TRP A 268 -11.03 -16.41 0.30
N VAL A 269 -11.99 -16.47 1.22
CA VAL A 269 -13.38 -16.84 0.91
C VAL A 269 -14.26 -15.61 0.70
N ASP A 270 -14.12 -14.59 1.56
CA ASP A 270 -15.00 -13.42 1.53
C ASP A 270 -14.68 -12.47 0.37
N TYR A 271 -13.38 -12.25 0.13
CA TYR A 271 -12.86 -11.53 -1.02
C TYR A 271 -11.85 -12.41 -1.74
N HIS A 272 -11.77 -12.28 -3.05
CA HIS A 272 -10.78 -13.02 -3.82
C HIS A 272 -9.39 -12.40 -3.66
N CYS A 273 -8.38 -13.26 -3.49
CA CYS A 273 -6.99 -12.85 -3.34
C CYS A 273 -6.46 -12.16 -4.62
N PRO A 274 -5.71 -11.03 -4.50
CA PRO A 274 -5.04 -10.39 -5.63
C PRO A 274 -4.16 -11.34 -6.45
N PHE A 275 -3.80 -10.91 -7.66
CA PHE A 275 -2.86 -11.63 -8.52
C PHE A 275 -1.47 -11.01 -8.41
N ASN A 276 -0.45 -11.83 -8.16
CA ASN A 276 0.95 -11.40 -8.25
C ASN A 276 1.29 -11.19 -9.73
N ALA A 277 1.85 -10.04 -10.10
CA ALA A 277 2.20 -9.77 -11.50
C ALA A 277 3.43 -10.53 -11.98
N ARG A 278 4.28 -11.01 -11.08
CA ARG A 278 5.58 -11.64 -11.37
C ARG A 278 5.41 -13.01 -12.03
N GLY A 279 6.41 -13.36 -12.84
CA GLY A 279 6.43 -14.61 -13.59
C GLY A 279 5.19 -14.75 -14.47
N ASP A 280 4.53 -15.90 -14.33
CA ASP A 280 3.32 -16.26 -15.08
C ASP A 280 2.02 -15.57 -14.62
N GLY A 281 2.04 -14.80 -13.53
CA GLY A 281 0.84 -14.15 -12.97
C GLY A 281 0.02 -15.00 -11.99
N TYR A 282 0.44 -16.24 -11.71
CA TYR A 282 -0.29 -17.21 -10.87
C TYR A 282 0.48 -17.60 -9.61
N GLN A 283 1.52 -16.86 -9.24
CA GLN A 283 2.11 -16.96 -7.91
C GLN A 283 1.20 -16.30 -6.86
N SER A 284 1.35 -16.73 -5.61
CA SER A 284 0.78 -16.04 -4.45
C SER A 284 1.38 -14.64 -4.34
N PRO A 285 0.58 -13.58 -4.11
CA PRO A 285 1.09 -12.26 -3.77
C PRO A 285 1.53 -12.17 -2.30
N SER A 286 1.43 -13.28 -1.55
CA SER A 286 1.56 -13.35 -0.09
C SER A 286 0.54 -12.46 0.64
N SER A 287 0.60 -12.44 1.97
CA SER A 287 -0.40 -11.80 2.84
C SER A 287 0.23 -11.23 4.11
N SER A 288 -0.39 -10.29 4.82
CA SER A 288 -1.73 -9.74 4.61
C SER A 288 -1.80 -8.44 3.81
N SER A 289 -0.68 -7.76 3.54
CA SER A 289 -0.67 -6.59 2.63
C SER A 289 -0.62 -7.03 1.15
N ALA A 290 -1.50 -7.96 0.78
CA ALA A 290 -1.53 -8.59 -0.54
C ALA A 290 -1.83 -7.58 -1.65
N GLY A 291 -2.81 -6.70 -1.45
CA GLY A 291 -3.15 -5.62 -2.37
C GLY A 291 -1.97 -4.68 -2.60
N PRO A 292 -1.39 -4.07 -1.54
CA PRO A 292 -0.19 -3.24 -1.67
C PRO A 292 0.97 -3.90 -2.43
N GLY A 293 1.30 -5.16 -2.11
CA GLY A 293 2.36 -5.89 -2.81
C GLY A 293 2.05 -6.10 -4.29
N ALA A 294 0.88 -6.66 -4.60
CA ALA A 294 0.45 -6.92 -5.97
C ALA A 294 0.35 -5.64 -6.82
N GLY A 295 -0.24 -4.58 -6.26
CA GLY A 295 -0.42 -3.31 -6.97
C GLY A 295 0.91 -2.62 -7.27
N ILE A 296 1.83 -2.54 -6.31
CA ILE A 296 3.15 -1.92 -6.51
C ILE A 296 3.99 -2.72 -7.51
N GLY A 297 3.90 -4.06 -7.45
CA GLY A 297 4.55 -4.95 -8.40
C GLY A 297 3.97 -4.86 -9.83
N ALA A 298 2.73 -4.38 -10.00
CA ALA A 298 2.00 -4.42 -11.26
C ALA A 298 1.83 -3.07 -11.98
N TYR A 299 1.73 -1.97 -11.22
CA TYR A 299 1.25 -0.70 -11.75
C TYR A 299 2.33 0.38 -11.73
N ASP A 300 2.75 0.83 -12.92
CA ASP A 300 3.68 1.97 -13.06
C ASP A 300 3.09 3.30 -12.61
N TRP A 301 1.77 3.41 -12.58
CA TRP A 301 1.10 4.62 -12.14
C TRP A 301 0.97 4.73 -10.61
N LEU A 302 1.27 3.66 -9.85
CA LEU A 302 1.18 3.59 -8.40
C LEU A 302 2.59 3.69 -7.78
N ASP A 303 2.81 4.69 -6.92
CA ASP A 303 4.16 5.02 -6.44
C ASP A 303 4.46 4.37 -5.08
N LEU A 304 3.47 4.31 -4.20
CA LEU A 304 3.62 3.88 -2.80
C LEU A 304 2.39 3.13 -2.30
N GLY A 305 2.61 2.06 -1.53
CA GLY A 305 1.56 1.37 -0.77
C GLY A 305 1.87 1.42 0.71
N ILE A 306 0.91 1.81 1.55
CA ILE A 306 1.01 1.64 3.01
C ILE A 306 0.38 0.32 3.43
N GLY A 307 1.11 -0.45 4.24
CA GLY A 307 0.68 -1.73 4.78
C GLY A 307 0.99 -1.83 6.27
N SER A 308 0.68 -3.00 6.85
CA SER A 308 0.99 -3.33 8.24
C SER A 308 1.72 -4.66 8.36
N ASP A 309 2.58 -4.78 9.37
CA ASP A 309 3.36 -5.98 9.66
C ASP A 309 3.29 -6.35 11.15
N THR A 310 2.50 -7.38 11.43
CA THR A 310 2.45 -8.07 12.74
C THR A 310 3.25 -9.36 12.71
N GLY A 311 3.55 -9.87 11.52
CA GLY A 311 3.94 -11.25 11.28
C GLY A 311 4.69 -11.50 9.97
N GLY A 312 5.15 -10.48 9.26
CA GLY A 312 5.69 -10.57 7.91
C GLY A 312 4.76 -9.98 6.86
N SER A 313 3.69 -9.31 7.27
CA SER A 313 2.63 -8.86 6.35
C SER A 313 3.01 -7.69 5.47
N ILE A 314 4.17 -7.05 5.66
CA ILE A 314 4.80 -6.18 4.66
C ILE A 314 5.93 -6.93 3.97
N ARG A 315 6.76 -7.61 4.76
CA ARG A 315 7.97 -8.28 4.27
C ARG A 315 7.64 -9.37 3.24
N ASN A 316 6.74 -10.30 3.55
CA ASN A 316 6.42 -11.40 2.65
C ASN A 316 5.80 -10.91 1.32
N PRO A 317 4.82 -9.97 1.29
CA PRO A 317 4.36 -9.41 0.03
C PRO A 317 5.45 -8.63 -0.73
N SER A 318 6.31 -7.88 -0.06
CA SER A 318 7.43 -7.18 -0.71
C SER A 318 8.41 -8.16 -1.37
N GLN A 319 8.78 -9.23 -0.67
CA GLN A 319 9.68 -10.27 -1.16
C GLN A 319 9.15 -10.87 -2.47
N VAL A 320 7.92 -11.39 -2.49
CA VAL A 320 7.40 -12.14 -3.65
C VAL A 320 6.89 -11.27 -4.80
N ASN A 321 6.60 -9.99 -4.57
CA ASN A 321 6.25 -9.04 -5.63
C ASN A 321 7.46 -8.21 -6.11
N GLY A 322 8.66 -8.44 -5.55
CA GLY A 322 9.88 -7.75 -5.96
C GLY A 322 9.83 -6.25 -5.67
N CYS A 323 9.49 -5.91 -4.43
CA CYS A 323 9.37 -4.54 -3.93
C CYS A 323 10.29 -4.35 -2.72
N PHE A 324 10.73 -3.11 -2.49
CA PHE A 324 11.22 -2.72 -1.17
C PHE A 324 10.06 -2.77 -0.17
N GLY A 325 10.33 -3.08 1.09
CA GLY A 325 9.35 -2.89 2.14
C GLY A 325 9.93 -2.99 3.53
N ASN A 326 9.33 -2.30 4.50
CA ASN A 326 9.88 -2.22 5.84
C ASN A 326 8.84 -2.58 6.90
N ARG A 327 9.24 -3.45 7.82
CA ARG A 327 8.73 -3.44 9.18
C ARG A 327 9.64 -2.52 10.00
N PRO A 328 9.20 -1.32 10.42
CA PRO A 328 10.06 -0.46 11.22
C PRO A 328 10.25 -1.01 12.63
N SER A 329 11.10 -0.34 13.42
CA SER A 329 11.10 -0.49 14.87
C SER A 329 9.67 -0.38 15.42
N HIS A 330 9.36 -1.18 16.44
CA HIS A 330 8.02 -1.13 17.04
C HIS A 330 7.78 0.20 17.77
N GLY A 331 6.59 0.78 17.60
CA GLY A 331 6.18 2.04 18.24
C GLY A 331 6.54 3.32 17.49
N MET A 332 6.99 3.24 16.24
CA MET A 332 7.46 4.40 15.46
C MET A 332 6.36 5.38 15.03
N VAL A 333 5.10 4.92 14.91
CA VAL A 333 3.94 5.71 14.49
C VAL A 333 2.69 5.25 15.25
N SER A 334 1.75 6.15 15.50
CA SER A 334 0.44 5.78 16.07
C SER A 334 -0.36 4.93 15.09
N LEU A 335 -0.99 3.88 15.61
CA LEU A 335 -1.91 3.00 14.89
C LEU A 335 -3.37 3.21 15.33
N ASP A 336 -3.70 4.39 15.86
CA ASP A 336 -5.10 4.74 16.11
C ASP A 336 -5.91 4.70 14.80
N ASN A 337 -7.14 4.18 14.85
CA ASN A 337 -7.99 3.95 13.67
C ASN A 337 -7.32 3.05 12.60
N VAL A 338 -6.53 2.09 13.07
CA VAL A 338 -6.06 0.94 12.30
C VAL A 338 -6.56 -0.32 12.98
N MET A 339 -7.16 -1.24 12.25
CA MET A 339 -7.67 -2.48 12.83
C MET A 339 -6.53 -3.29 13.49
N PRO A 340 -6.64 -3.65 14.78
CA PRO A 340 -5.58 -4.32 15.51
C PRO A 340 -5.57 -5.84 15.30
N LEU A 341 -4.39 -6.41 15.09
CA LEU A 341 -4.15 -7.86 15.18
C LEU A 341 -3.43 -8.18 16.51
N SER A 342 -2.34 -7.48 16.79
CA SER A 342 -1.63 -7.58 18.07
C SER A 342 -0.86 -6.29 18.32
N PRO A 343 -1.41 -5.33 19.10
CA PRO A 343 -0.75 -4.03 19.31
C PRO A 343 0.70 -4.11 19.82
N THR A 344 1.05 -5.21 20.51
CA THR A 344 2.43 -5.49 20.96
C THR A 344 3.41 -5.87 19.85
N LEU A 345 2.93 -6.09 18.64
CA LEU A 345 3.68 -6.55 17.48
C LEU A 345 3.41 -5.71 16.22
N ASP A 346 2.22 -5.11 16.12
CA ASP A 346 1.73 -4.35 14.98
C ASP A 346 2.62 -3.14 14.68
N THR A 347 2.94 -2.97 13.40
CA THR A 347 3.67 -1.81 12.86
C THR A 347 3.06 -1.40 11.52
N ALA A 348 3.21 -0.13 11.15
CA ALA A 348 2.90 0.36 9.80
C ALA A 348 4.19 0.63 9.04
N GLY A 349 4.18 0.36 7.74
CA GLY A 349 5.31 0.62 6.85
C GLY A 349 4.89 0.61 5.40
N PHE A 350 5.87 0.64 4.51
CA PHE A 350 5.62 0.86 3.09
C PHE A 350 6.02 -0.33 2.22
N LEU A 351 5.42 -0.37 1.04
CA LEU A 351 5.85 -1.15 -0.11
C LEU A 351 6.03 -0.18 -1.28
N THR A 352 7.18 -0.22 -1.95
CA THR A 352 7.48 0.60 -3.14
C THR A 352 8.60 -0.03 -3.97
N ARG A 353 8.77 0.43 -5.20
CA ARG A 353 9.91 0.06 -6.05
C ARG A 353 11.05 1.06 -5.97
N ASP A 354 10.80 2.28 -5.51
CA ASP A 354 11.78 3.37 -5.48
C ASP A 354 12.32 3.57 -4.04
N PRO A 355 13.60 3.25 -3.77
CA PRO A 355 14.17 3.38 -2.43
C PRO A 355 14.34 4.85 -1.99
N ILE A 356 14.42 5.81 -2.92
CA ILE A 356 14.49 7.24 -2.58
C ILE A 356 13.14 7.69 -2.04
N LEU A 357 12.05 7.38 -2.78
CA LEU A 357 10.69 7.66 -2.33
C LEU A 357 10.38 6.93 -1.01
N TRP A 358 10.87 5.70 -0.86
CA TRP A 358 10.70 4.91 0.35
C TRP A 358 11.25 5.64 1.60
N HIS A 359 12.46 6.18 1.51
CA HIS A 359 13.07 6.95 2.59
C HIS A 359 12.37 8.30 2.82
N GLU A 360 11.98 9.01 1.75
CA GLU A 360 11.18 10.25 1.86
C GLU A 360 9.86 10.00 2.61
N ALA A 361 9.14 8.93 2.26
CA ALA A 361 7.89 8.56 2.91
C ALA A 361 8.09 8.12 4.37
N ALA A 362 9.18 7.39 4.66
CA ALA A 362 9.54 7.00 6.01
C ALA A 362 9.81 8.21 6.91
N LYS A 363 10.52 9.24 6.42
CA LYS A 363 10.73 10.50 7.14
C LYS A 363 9.43 11.20 7.50
N VAL A 364 8.42 11.13 6.64
CA VAL A 364 7.08 11.67 6.92
C VAL A 364 6.35 10.83 7.96
N LEU A 365 6.23 9.52 7.75
CA LEU A 365 5.43 8.64 8.60
C LEU A 365 5.95 8.56 10.03
N TYR A 366 7.27 8.54 10.18
CA TYR A 366 7.93 8.35 11.46
C TYR A 366 8.39 9.66 12.12
N GLY A 367 8.46 10.76 11.36
CA GLY A 367 8.86 12.07 11.86
C GLY A 367 10.18 12.02 12.61
N ASN A 368 10.21 12.57 13.83
CA ASN A 368 11.43 12.62 14.65
C ASN A 368 11.86 11.26 15.23
N ASN A 369 11.06 10.20 15.08
CA ASN A 369 11.40 8.88 15.59
C ASN A 369 12.40 8.15 14.67
N ILE A 370 12.54 8.55 13.40
CA ILE A 370 13.53 7.98 12.50
C ILE A 370 14.91 8.62 12.76
N THR A 371 15.87 7.80 13.18
CA THR A 371 17.22 8.26 13.48
C THR A 371 18.14 8.12 12.27
N SER A 372 18.76 9.23 11.88
CA SER A 372 19.82 9.28 10.85
C SER A 372 21.18 9.70 11.44
N ASN A 373 21.32 9.67 12.77
CA ASN A 373 22.54 10.08 13.45
C ASN A 373 23.54 8.92 13.52
N PHE A 374 24.31 8.75 12.46
CA PHE A 374 25.45 7.86 12.36
C PHE A 374 26.48 8.49 11.40
N THR A 375 27.74 8.07 11.49
CA THR A 375 28.83 8.58 10.64
C THR A 375 29.40 7.53 9.70
N GLU A 376 29.14 6.25 9.94
CA GLU A 376 29.51 5.16 9.04
C GLU A 376 28.51 4.00 9.13
N PHE A 377 28.45 3.12 8.12
CA PHE A 377 27.64 1.90 8.19
C PHE A 377 28.33 0.81 9.01
N PRO A 378 27.57 -0.14 9.60
CA PRO A 378 28.15 -1.26 10.34
C PRO A 378 29.04 -2.11 9.43
N LYS A 379 30.24 -2.45 9.89
CA LYS A 379 31.22 -3.26 9.15
C LYS A 379 31.19 -4.75 9.52
N ARG A 380 30.29 -5.16 10.40
CA ARG A 380 30.11 -6.56 10.79
C ARG A 380 28.78 -7.05 10.22
N ILE A 381 28.84 -8.12 9.44
CA ILE A 381 27.67 -8.75 8.83
C ILE A 381 27.44 -10.11 9.52
N LEU A 382 26.22 -10.34 9.98
CA LEU A 382 25.76 -11.63 10.47
C LEU A 382 24.75 -12.17 9.47
N THR A 383 24.89 -13.42 9.05
CA THR A 383 23.99 -14.05 8.08
C THR A 383 23.25 -15.24 8.69
N SER A 384 22.03 -15.51 8.24
CA SER A 384 21.30 -16.74 8.57
C SER A 384 20.64 -17.29 7.31
N GLY A 385 20.78 -18.58 7.04
CA GLY A 385 20.20 -19.22 5.85
C GLY A 385 20.94 -18.98 4.53
N PHE A 386 22.13 -18.37 4.55
CA PHE A 386 22.97 -18.24 3.37
C PHE A 386 23.70 -19.55 3.07
N PRO A 387 23.74 -20.02 1.81
CA PRO A 387 24.51 -21.20 1.43
C PRO A 387 26.01 -20.89 1.41
N GLU A 388 26.86 -21.89 1.64
CA GLU A 388 28.32 -21.73 1.48
C GLU A 388 28.71 -21.56 0.01
N ASN A 389 28.01 -22.25 -0.90
CA ASN A 389 28.24 -22.21 -2.34
C ASN A 389 26.89 -22.19 -3.06
N ALA A 390 26.79 -21.43 -4.15
CA ALA A 390 25.59 -21.41 -4.96
C ALA A 390 25.41 -22.71 -5.76
N THR A 391 24.21 -23.28 -5.66
CA THR A 391 23.73 -24.43 -6.45
C THR A 391 22.58 -24.03 -7.39
N THR A 392 21.92 -22.90 -7.12
CA THR A 392 20.90 -22.30 -7.97
C THR A 392 21.28 -20.91 -8.48
N GLU A 393 20.57 -20.41 -9.48
CA GLU A 393 20.73 -19.02 -9.94
C GLU A 393 20.36 -18.02 -8.84
N ALA A 394 19.30 -18.30 -8.05
CA ALA A 394 18.91 -17.43 -6.94
C ALA A 394 19.99 -17.35 -5.85
N GLU A 395 20.63 -18.46 -5.50
CA GLU A 395 21.77 -18.47 -4.58
C GLU A 395 22.99 -17.73 -5.16
N SER A 396 23.17 -17.78 -6.49
CA SER A 396 24.24 -17.01 -7.15
C SER A 396 23.99 -15.51 -7.03
N VAL A 397 22.75 -15.06 -7.23
CA VAL A 397 22.32 -13.67 -7.01
C VAL A 397 22.51 -13.27 -5.55
N LEU A 398 22.13 -14.12 -4.61
CA LEU A 398 22.27 -13.88 -3.17
C LEU A 398 23.74 -13.69 -2.75
N LEU A 399 24.62 -14.59 -3.18
CA LEU A 399 26.05 -14.53 -2.83
C LEU A 399 26.79 -13.39 -3.54
N ASP A 400 26.42 -13.08 -4.79
CA ASP A 400 26.95 -11.92 -5.51
C ASP A 400 26.57 -10.60 -4.81
N PHE A 401 25.31 -10.48 -4.36
CA PHE A 401 24.90 -9.33 -3.55
C PHE A 401 25.70 -9.24 -2.25
N LEU A 402 25.85 -10.35 -1.51
CA LEU A 402 26.62 -10.36 -0.26
C LEU A 402 28.07 -9.90 -0.50
N ALA A 403 28.75 -10.40 -1.53
CA ALA A 403 30.12 -10.00 -1.85
C ALA A 403 30.25 -8.51 -2.21
N LYS A 404 29.26 -7.97 -2.95
CA LYS A 404 29.18 -6.53 -3.25
C LYS A 404 28.95 -5.70 -2.00
N LEU A 405 28.05 -6.15 -1.11
CA LEU A 405 27.78 -5.48 0.15
C LEU A 405 29.01 -5.49 1.08
N GLU A 406 29.71 -6.62 1.18
CA GLU A 406 30.96 -6.73 1.94
C GLU A 406 32.01 -5.72 1.46
N THR A 407 32.15 -5.61 0.14
CA THR A 407 33.06 -4.65 -0.48
C THR A 407 32.63 -3.21 -0.19
N PHE A 408 31.34 -2.89 -0.37
CA PHE A 408 30.79 -1.57 -0.14
C PHE A 408 30.97 -1.11 1.32
N LEU A 409 30.68 -2.00 2.28
CA LEU A 409 30.80 -1.70 3.72
C LEU A 409 32.25 -1.73 4.22
N ASN A 410 33.20 -2.19 3.40
CA ASN A 410 34.54 -2.55 3.84
C ASN A 410 34.47 -3.48 5.07
N SER A 411 33.73 -4.59 4.90
CA SER A 411 33.37 -5.51 5.98
C SER A 411 34.61 -6.02 6.70
N THR A 412 34.57 -5.93 8.03
CA THR A 412 35.59 -6.47 8.94
C THR A 412 35.37 -7.94 9.24
N SER A 413 34.12 -8.41 9.13
CA SER A 413 33.74 -9.79 9.38
C SER A 413 32.34 -10.06 8.83
N THR A 414 32.20 -11.18 8.12
CA THR A 414 30.91 -11.77 7.76
C THR A 414 30.85 -13.16 8.38
N THR A 415 29.85 -13.43 9.22
CA THR A 415 29.74 -14.69 9.96
C THR A 415 28.33 -15.26 9.87
N ALA A 416 28.23 -16.54 9.54
CA ALA A 416 26.97 -17.27 9.66
C ALA A 416 26.61 -17.43 11.15
N LEU A 417 25.45 -16.93 11.53
CA LEU A 417 24.93 -16.96 12.89
C LEU A 417 24.01 -18.17 13.09
N ASP A 418 24.45 -19.09 13.93
CA ASP A 418 23.57 -20.08 14.56
C ASP A 418 22.94 -19.45 15.81
N MET A 419 21.71 -18.95 15.66
CA MET A 419 21.00 -18.26 16.75
C MET A 419 20.63 -19.21 17.90
N GLY A 420 20.38 -20.48 17.60
CA GLY A 420 20.06 -21.49 18.61
C GLY A 420 21.28 -21.83 19.46
N ALA A 421 22.43 -22.02 18.83
CA ALA A 421 23.70 -22.23 19.53
C ALA A 421 24.08 -21.00 20.39
N LEU A 422 23.98 -19.79 19.83
CA LEU A 422 24.27 -18.57 20.58
C LEU A 422 23.33 -18.41 21.79
N TRP A 423 22.03 -18.63 21.61
CA TRP A 423 21.06 -18.57 22.72
C TRP A 423 21.39 -19.58 23.81
N ASN A 424 21.72 -20.82 23.45
CA ASN A 424 22.07 -21.87 24.41
C ASN A 424 23.33 -21.50 25.22
N GLU A 425 24.34 -20.92 24.57
CA GLU A 425 25.55 -20.45 25.24
C GLU A 425 25.32 -19.22 26.14
N THR A 426 24.43 -18.31 25.72
CA THR A 426 24.23 -16.98 26.33
C THR A 426 22.84 -16.80 26.94
N THR A 427 22.18 -17.89 27.33
CA THR A 427 20.77 -17.87 27.76
C THR A 427 20.56 -16.83 28.87
N PRO A 428 19.69 -15.82 28.65
CA PRO A 428 19.52 -14.72 29.58
C PRO A 428 18.84 -15.16 30.88
N SER A 429 19.17 -14.48 31.99
CA SER A 429 18.49 -14.70 33.28
C SER A 429 17.00 -14.41 33.17
N GLY A 430 16.16 -15.39 33.53
CA GLY A 430 14.70 -15.27 33.44
C GLY A 430 14.09 -16.08 32.28
N ALA A 431 14.89 -16.53 31.31
CA ALA A 431 14.43 -17.51 30.34
C ALA A 431 14.16 -18.85 31.05
N ASN A 432 13.00 -19.46 30.75
CA ASN A 432 12.61 -20.75 31.32
C ASN A 432 13.05 -21.95 30.46
N SER A 433 13.77 -21.71 29.36
CA SER A 433 14.33 -22.73 28.48
C SER A 433 15.66 -22.25 27.89
N SER A 434 16.62 -23.17 27.79
CA SER A 434 17.89 -22.97 27.06
C SER A 434 17.76 -23.23 25.54
N SER A 435 16.57 -23.63 25.09
CA SER A 435 16.20 -23.76 23.67
C SER A 435 15.35 -22.57 23.29
N ILE A 436 15.82 -21.78 22.30
CA ILE A 436 15.10 -20.60 21.81
C ILE A 436 13.76 -20.97 21.17
N ASP A 437 13.72 -22.09 20.43
CA ASP A 437 12.51 -22.62 19.83
C ASP A 437 11.46 -22.91 20.90
N ASP A 438 11.83 -23.62 21.97
CA ASP A 438 10.91 -23.93 23.06
C ASP A 438 10.47 -22.66 23.80
N PHE A 439 11.41 -21.73 24.04
CA PHE A 439 11.17 -20.47 24.74
C PHE A 439 10.14 -19.58 24.04
N LEU A 440 10.17 -19.54 22.70
CA LEU A 440 9.35 -18.64 21.88
C LEU A 440 8.18 -19.34 21.18
N SER A 441 8.12 -20.67 21.21
CA SER A 441 7.13 -21.53 20.53
C SER A 441 5.67 -21.09 20.66
N LEU A 442 5.26 -20.53 21.80
CA LEU A 442 3.89 -20.09 22.03
C LEU A 442 3.73 -18.57 22.10
N VAL A 443 4.81 -17.78 22.01
CA VAL A 443 4.76 -16.32 22.18
C VAL A 443 3.93 -15.68 21.07
N TYR A 444 4.30 -15.88 19.81
CA TYR A 444 3.57 -15.31 18.68
C TYR A 444 2.10 -15.75 18.62
N PRO A 445 1.77 -17.06 18.58
CA PRO A 445 0.39 -17.51 18.47
C PRO A 445 -0.46 -17.07 19.67
N THR A 446 0.10 -16.99 20.89
CA THR A 446 -0.63 -16.45 22.07
C THR A 446 -1.01 -15.00 21.86
N LEU A 447 -0.07 -14.15 21.43
CA LEU A 447 -0.31 -12.71 21.30
C LEU A 447 -1.37 -12.38 20.24
N ILE A 448 -1.21 -12.91 19.03
CA ILE A 448 -2.11 -12.59 17.91
C ILE A 448 -3.53 -13.13 18.10
N THR A 449 -3.69 -14.26 18.80
CA THR A 449 -5.01 -14.87 18.97
C THR A 449 -5.79 -14.24 20.10
N GLN A 450 -5.16 -14.02 21.26
CA GLN A 450 -5.82 -13.43 22.43
C GLN A 450 -6.12 -11.94 22.22
N GLN A 451 -5.17 -11.17 21.72
CA GLN A 451 -5.35 -9.72 21.55
C GLN A 451 -6.35 -9.41 20.45
N GLN A 452 -6.25 -10.03 19.26
CA GLN A 452 -7.22 -9.78 18.20
C GLN A 452 -8.63 -10.22 18.60
N TYR A 453 -8.77 -11.36 19.29
CA TYR A 453 -10.09 -11.82 19.69
C TYR A 453 -10.78 -10.79 20.58
N SER A 454 -10.09 -10.29 21.61
CA SER A 454 -10.66 -9.30 22.53
C SER A 454 -10.87 -7.93 21.89
N LEU A 455 -9.93 -7.47 21.07
CA LEU A 455 -9.96 -6.12 20.48
C LEU A 455 -10.88 -6.00 19.26
N LEU A 456 -11.13 -7.11 18.55
CA LEU A 456 -11.87 -7.11 17.29
C LEU A 456 -13.01 -8.13 17.29
N ALA A 457 -12.73 -9.41 17.54
CA ALA A 457 -13.73 -10.46 17.32
C ALA A 457 -14.93 -10.34 18.27
N GLU A 458 -14.67 -10.14 19.57
CA GLU A 458 -15.72 -9.95 20.59
C GLU A 458 -16.65 -8.76 20.29
N PRO A 459 -16.15 -7.52 20.10
CA PRO A 459 -17.01 -6.39 19.78
C PRO A 459 -17.72 -6.58 18.44
N PHE A 460 -17.03 -7.06 17.40
CA PHE A 460 -17.66 -7.30 16.10
C PHE A 460 -18.80 -8.33 16.18
N TYR A 461 -18.60 -9.42 16.90
CA TYR A 461 -19.63 -10.43 17.12
C TYR A 461 -20.81 -9.91 17.93
N ALA A 462 -20.59 -9.03 18.90
CA ALA A 462 -21.65 -8.42 19.69
C ALA A 462 -22.48 -7.45 18.83
N ASP A 463 -21.81 -6.56 18.10
CA ASP A 463 -22.46 -5.57 17.22
C ASP A 463 -23.23 -6.25 16.08
N TYR A 464 -22.62 -7.26 15.44
CA TYR A 464 -23.28 -8.01 14.37
C TYR A 464 -24.51 -8.75 14.88
N ALA A 465 -24.43 -9.41 16.04
CA ALA A 465 -25.55 -10.10 16.65
C ALA A 465 -26.68 -9.12 17.01
N ALA A 466 -26.36 -7.93 17.52
CA ALA A 466 -27.34 -6.89 17.83
C ALA A 466 -28.07 -6.38 16.57
N ALA A 467 -27.38 -6.30 15.43
CA ALA A 467 -27.94 -5.85 14.16
C ALA A 467 -28.65 -6.95 13.35
N ASN A 468 -28.42 -8.24 13.65
CA ASN A 468 -28.86 -9.37 12.82
C ASN A 468 -29.53 -10.49 13.64
N ASP A 469 -30.47 -10.16 14.54
CA ASP A 469 -31.29 -11.12 15.30
C ASP A 469 -30.49 -12.22 16.05
N GLY A 470 -29.31 -11.86 16.56
CA GLY A 470 -28.43 -12.79 17.28
C GLY A 470 -27.55 -13.68 16.39
N ALA A 471 -27.53 -13.46 15.07
CA ALA A 471 -26.70 -14.21 14.14
C ALA A 471 -25.20 -13.97 14.32
N ARG A 472 -24.37 -14.85 13.72
CA ARG A 472 -22.91 -14.70 13.63
C ARG A 472 -22.52 -14.36 12.20
N PRO A 473 -21.52 -13.47 11.99
CA PRO A 473 -20.99 -13.22 10.66
C PRO A 473 -20.15 -14.42 10.20
N PHE A 474 -19.98 -14.54 8.89
CA PHE A 474 -19.00 -15.47 8.32
C PHE A 474 -17.57 -14.97 8.60
N ILE A 475 -16.67 -15.90 8.87
CA ILE A 475 -15.25 -15.67 9.15
C ILE A 475 -14.45 -16.69 8.35
N ASP A 476 -13.40 -16.23 7.69
CA ASP A 476 -12.53 -17.03 6.85
C ASP A 476 -11.82 -18.12 7.71
N PRO A 477 -11.45 -19.27 7.11
CA PRO A 477 -10.97 -20.42 7.87
C PRO A 477 -9.79 -20.14 8.80
N VAL A 478 -8.85 -19.28 8.39
CA VAL A 478 -7.63 -18.95 9.14
C VAL A 478 -7.93 -18.16 10.42
N PRO A 479 -8.55 -16.96 10.39
CA PRO A 479 -8.89 -16.23 11.61
C PRO A 479 -9.79 -17.07 12.53
N LEU A 480 -10.75 -17.81 11.98
CA LEU A 480 -11.64 -18.66 12.76
C LEU A 480 -10.89 -19.76 13.53
N SER A 481 -10.00 -20.49 12.87
CA SER A 481 -9.18 -21.55 13.48
C SER A 481 -8.28 -20.98 14.58
N ARG A 482 -7.63 -19.85 14.31
CA ARG A 482 -6.72 -19.16 15.24
C ARG A 482 -7.44 -18.68 16.50
N TRP A 483 -8.60 -18.03 16.35
CA TRP A 483 -9.40 -17.60 17.49
C TRP A 483 -9.93 -18.79 18.30
N ALA A 484 -10.42 -19.83 17.63
CA ALA A 484 -10.88 -21.05 18.31
C ALA A 484 -9.74 -21.70 19.10
N TRP A 485 -8.54 -21.79 18.53
CA TRP A 485 -7.39 -22.32 19.26
C TRP A 485 -7.03 -21.45 20.47
N GLY A 486 -6.96 -20.13 20.29
CA GLY A 486 -6.64 -19.18 21.36
C GLY A 486 -7.62 -19.32 22.53
N GLN A 487 -8.93 -19.31 22.25
CA GLN A 487 -9.96 -19.40 23.29
C GLN A 487 -9.96 -20.75 24.04
N ASN A 488 -9.59 -21.85 23.38
CA ASN A 488 -9.64 -23.18 23.99
C ASN A 488 -8.34 -23.64 24.65
N ASN A 489 -7.18 -23.11 24.23
CA ASN A 489 -5.86 -23.64 24.61
C ASN A 489 -4.99 -22.64 25.38
N ILE A 490 -5.31 -21.35 25.33
CA ILE A 490 -4.49 -20.30 25.95
C ILE A 490 -5.23 -19.70 27.14
N SER A 491 -4.58 -19.73 28.31
CA SER A 491 -5.12 -19.13 29.53
C SER A 491 -5.12 -17.60 29.46
N ALA A 492 -6.03 -16.95 30.19
CA ALA A 492 -6.15 -15.49 30.20
C ALA A 492 -4.86 -14.75 30.66
N ASP A 493 -4.03 -15.39 31.49
CA ASP A 493 -2.75 -14.81 31.95
C ASP A 493 -1.57 -15.08 31.00
N ALA A 494 -1.74 -15.95 29.99
CA ALA A 494 -0.66 -16.32 29.06
C ALA A 494 -0.15 -15.13 28.24
N THR A 495 -0.99 -14.13 27.95
CA THR A 495 -0.56 -12.91 27.25
C THR A 495 0.50 -12.14 28.03
N LYS A 496 0.40 -12.07 29.37
CA LYS A 496 1.41 -11.41 30.21
C LYS A 496 2.74 -12.16 30.15
N GLN A 497 2.69 -13.49 30.20
CA GLN A 497 3.88 -14.33 30.09
C GLN A 497 4.52 -14.24 28.69
N ALA A 498 3.72 -14.21 27.63
CA ALA A 498 4.20 -14.05 26.27
C ALA A 498 4.91 -12.69 26.07
N ILE A 499 4.35 -11.60 26.61
CA ILE A 499 5.00 -10.29 26.61
C ILE A 499 6.32 -10.34 27.39
N TYR A 500 6.34 -10.97 28.57
CA TYR A 500 7.56 -11.12 29.37
C TYR A 500 8.66 -11.90 28.62
N ASN A 501 8.32 -13.05 28.04
CA ASN A 501 9.28 -13.84 27.25
C ASN A 501 9.78 -13.07 26.03
N LYS A 502 8.89 -12.36 25.34
CA LYS A 502 9.25 -11.47 24.23
C LYS A 502 10.25 -10.39 24.68
N THR A 503 10.04 -9.76 25.83
CA THR A 503 10.96 -8.75 26.38
C THR A 503 12.34 -9.34 26.68
N ILE A 504 12.41 -10.54 27.25
CA ILE A 504 13.69 -11.23 27.47
C ILE A 504 14.43 -11.45 26.14
N PHE A 505 13.75 -11.93 25.11
CA PHE A 505 14.36 -12.12 23.80
C PHE A 505 14.79 -10.79 23.17
N MET A 506 13.99 -9.74 23.31
CA MET A 506 14.32 -8.40 22.83
C MET A 506 15.62 -7.88 23.44
N ASP A 507 15.76 -7.96 24.76
CA ASP A 507 16.95 -7.49 25.47
C ASP A 507 18.18 -8.33 25.09
N TRP A 508 18.02 -9.66 24.99
CA TRP A 508 19.07 -10.57 24.57
C TRP A 508 19.54 -10.27 23.13
N PHE A 509 18.62 -10.14 22.17
CA PHE A 509 18.96 -9.87 20.78
C PHE A 509 19.68 -8.53 20.62
N ALA A 510 19.25 -7.51 21.36
CA ALA A 510 19.88 -6.20 21.40
C ALA A 510 21.27 -6.21 22.07
N ALA A 511 21.56 -7.17 22.95
CA ALA A 511 22.85 -7.27 23.63
C ALA A 511 23.85 -8.16 22.87
N GLU A 512 23.40 -9.28 22.32
CA GLU A 512 24.28 -10.31 21.77
C GLU A 512 24.40 -10.28 20.24
N VAL A 513 23.35 -9.83 19.54
CA VAL A 513 23.29 -9.89 18.06
C VAL A 513 23.49 -8.53 17.42
N VAL A 514 22.76 -7.51 17.88
CA VAL A 514 22.82 -6.13 17.36
C VAL A 514 23.12 -5.08 18.45
N PRO A 515 24.31 -5.12 19.09
CA PRO A 515 24.73 -4.11 20.06
C PRO A 515 24.71 -2.70 19.49
N SER A 516 24.58 -1.69 20.36
CA SER A 516 24.62 -0.28 19.95
C SER A 516 26.03 0.16 19.58
N SER A 517 26.15 0.95 18.51
CA SER A 517 27.40 1.62 18.15
C SER A 517 27.20 3.13 18.13
N PRO A 518 28.06 3.94 18.78
CA PRO A 518 27.96 5.40 18.72
C PRO A 518 28.35 5.96 17.34
N ILE A 519 29.00 5.17 16.50
CA ILE A 519 29.47 5.57 15.17
C ILE A 519 28.49 5.10 14.09
N SER A 520 28.00 3.87 14.18
CA SER A 520 27.18 3.23 13.15
C SER A 520 25.73 2.94 13.55
N CYS A 521 25.29 3.44 14.72
CA CYS A 521 24.01 3.14 15.37
C CYS A 521 23.87 1.67 15.85
N SER A 522 24.17 0.72 14.97
CA SER A 522 24.23 -0.74 15.22
C SER A 522 25.66 -1.23 15.00
N GLU A 523 26.18 -2.12 15.84
CA GLU A 523 27.51 -2.73 15.62
C GLU A 523 27.53 -3.71 14.44
N SER A 524 26.38 -4.32 14.15
CA SER A 524 26.21 -5.33 13.09
C SER A 524 24.97 -5.06 12.25
N LEU A 525 24.98 -5.58 11.02
CA LEU A 525 23.79 -5.88 10.24
C LEU A 525 23.52 -7.38 10.31
N PHE A 526 22.25 -7.77 10.47
CA PHE A 526 21.82 -9.16 10.42
C PHE A 526 20.97 -9.40 9.17
N LEU A 527 21.39 -10.34 8.32
CA LEU A 527 20.81 -10.61 7.02
C LEU A 527 20.26 -12.03 6.95
N TYR A 528 19.09 -12.19 6.31
CA TYR A 528 18.57 -13.51 5.93
C TYR A 528 17.89 -13.45 4.56
N PRO A 529 17.86 -14.55 3.78
CA PRO A 529 17.10 -14.60 2.53
C PRO A 529 15.60 -14.50 2.81
N GLY A 530 14.92 -13.58 2.13
CA GLY A 530 13.48 -13.44 2.20
C GLY A 530 12.77 -14.35 1.19
N THR A 531 13.22 -14.33 -0.08
CA THR A 531 12.80 -15.29 -1.11
C THR A 531 13.94 -15.58 -2.07
N LEU A 532 14.03 -16.83 -2.52
CA LEU A 532 15.04 -17.33 -3.46
C LEU A 532 14.38 -17.81 -4.77
N ALA A 533 13.48 -17.00 -5.32
CA ALA A 533 12.72 -17.31 -6.54
C ALA A 533 11.93 -18.64 -6.45
N GLU A 534 11.44 -18.96 -5.24
CA GLU A 534 10.65 -20.17 -5.00
C GLU A 534 9.21 -19.96 -5.49
N THR A 535 8.64 -21.00 -6.12
CA THR A 535 7.26 -20.97 -6.60
C THR A 535 6.29 -21.22 -5.45
N SER A 536 5.22 -20.44 -5.42
CA SER A 536 4.06 -20.65 -4.55
C SER A 536 2.81 -20.43 -5.39
N TYR A 537 2.35 -21.45 -6.09
CA TYR A 537 1.24 -21.32 -7.04
C TYR A 537 -0.11 -21.14 -6.32
N ARG A 538 -0.93 -20.21 -6.82
CA ARG A 538 -2.25 -19.90 -6.26
C ARG A 538 -3.31 -21.00 -6.46
N ASN A 539 -3.04 -21.97 -7.33
CA ASN A 539 -3.93 -23.09 -7.65
C ASN A 539 -3.58 -24.39 -6.90
N GLU A 540 -2.65 -24.33 -5.96
CA GLU A 540 -2.34 -25.44 -5.06
C GLU A 540 -3.26 -25.41 -3.84
N TYR A 541 -3.85 -26.56 -3.51
CA TYR A 541 -4.65 -26.70 -2.29
C TYR A 541 -3.72 -26.99 -1.11
N THR A 542 -3.72 -26.08 -0.14
CA THR A 542 -3.03 -26.28 1.14
C THR A 542 -3.85 -27.13 2.11
N GLY A 543 -3.22 -27.60 3.18
CA GLY A 543 -3.91 -28.25 4.29
C GLY A 543 -4.88 -27.31 5.03
N LEU A 544 -5.57 -27.84 6.03
CA LEU A 544 -6.42 -27.04 6.91
C LEU A 544 -5.58 -25.98 7.64
N PRO A 545 -6.14 -24.79 7.96
CA PRO A 545 -5.43 -23.77 8.72
C PRO A 545 -4.89 -24.28 10.05
N GLU A 546 -3.57 -24.20 10.22
CA GLU A 546 -2.88 -24.58 11.45
C GLU A 546 -2.62 -23.37 12.35
N VAL A 547 -2.28 -23.65 13.61
CA VAL A 547 -1.76 -22.62 14.52
C VAL A 547 -0.43 -22.14 13.97
N PRO A 548 -0.20 -20.83 13.87
CA PRO A 548 1.06 -20.32 13.34
C PRO A 548 2.26 -20.81 14.14
N SER A 549 3.37 -21.09 13.45
CA SER A 549 4.65 -21.33 14.12
C SER A 549 4.99 -20.18 15.07
N GLY A 550 5.48 -20.54 16.25
CA GLY A 550 5.93 -19.58 17.26
C GLY A 550 7.25 -18.92 16.94
N TRP A 551 8.15 -19.62 16.24
CA TRP A 551 9.51 -19.18 16.00
C TRP A 551 9.98 -19.45 14.57
N SER A 552 10.71 -18.47 14.03
CA SER A 552 11.47 -18.49 12.78
C SER A 552 12.40 -17.28 12.77
N VAL A 553 13.41 -17.26 11.89
CA VAL A 553 14.28 -16.07 11.74
C VAL A 553 13.47 -14.82 11.34
N SER A 554 12.43 -14.97 10.53
CA SER A 554 11.51 -13.89 10.16
C SER A 554 10.62 -13.39 11.31
N ARG A 555 10.67 -14.01 12.50
CA ARG A 555 10.00 -13.54 13.72
C ARG A 555 10.91 -12.72 14.64
N VAL A 556 12.21 -12.66 14.35
CA VAL A 556 13.19 -11.89 15.12
C VAL A 556 12.73 -10.45 15.30
N SER A 557 12.36 -9.78 14.21
CA SER A 557 11.95 -8.38 14.25
C SER A 557 10.67 -8.17 15.05
N ASN A 558 9.70 -9.07 14.92
CA ASN A 558 8.46 -9.05 15.71
C ASN A 558 8.74 -9.08 17.21
N PHE A 559 9.67 -9.92 17.66
CA PHE A 559 9.95 -10.08 19.09
C PHE A 559 10.95 -9.05 19.62
N ALA A 560 12.04 -8.81 18.90
CA ALA A 560 13.09 -7.87 19.27
C ALA A 560 12.78 -6.41 18.97
N GLU A 561 11.61 -6.13 18.37
CA GLU A 561 11.14 -4.77 18.07
C GLU A 561 12.10 -3.94 17.18
N VAL A 562 12.99 -4.62 16.46
CA VAL A 562 14.00 -4.06 15.57
C VAL A 562 13.45 -3.81 14.16
N PRO A 563 14.04 -2.89 13.37
CA PRO A 563 13.69 -2.76 11.96
C PRO A 563 14.07 -4.01 11.17
N ASP A 564 13.29 -4.31 10.14
CA ASP A 564 13.48 -5.44 9.25
C ASP A 564 12.97 -5.06 7.85
N MET A 565 13.91 -4.93 6.91
CA MET A 565 13.66 -4.29 5.63
C MET A 565 14.05 -5.18 4.46
N VAL A 566 13.10 -5.37 3.54
CA VAL A 566 13.22 -6.17 2.33
C VAL A 566 13.92 -5.38 1.24
N PHE A 567 14.98 -5.96 0.69
CA PHE A 567 15.71 -5.44 -0.46
C PHE A 567 15.52 -6.44 -1.63
N PRO A 568 14.84 -6.04 -2.72
CA PRO A 568 14.84 -6.81 -3.96
C PRO A 568 16.23 -6.73 -4.61
N ILE A 569 17.00 -7.83 -4.57
CA ILE A 569 18.40 -7.85 -5.00
C ILE A 569 18.60 -8.45 -6.40
N GLY A 570 17.57 -9.10 -6.95
CA GLY A 570 17.66 -9.74 -8.25
C GLY A 570 16.40 -10.51 -8.61
N GLN A 571 16.52 -11.35 -9.64
CA GLN A 571 15.52 -12.34 -10.02
C GLN A 571 16.26 -13.59 -10.48
N ALA A 572 15.60 -14.74 -10.45
CA ALA A 572 16.13 -15.99 -10.98
C ALA A 572 15.08 -16.73 -11.80
N ALA A 573 15.56 -17.51 -12.77
CA ALA A 573 14.71 -18.27 -13.65
C ALA A 573 14.08 -19.47 -12.93
N TYR A 574 12.82 -19.76 -13.25
CA TYR A 574 12.14 -21.00 -12.91
C TYR A 574 11.38 -21.52 -14.12
N ASN A 575 11.09 -22.82 -14.14
CA ASN A 575 10.24 -23.40 -15.16
C ASN A 575 8.80 -23.41 -14.65
N SER A 576 7.94 -22.59 -15.26
CA SER A 576 6.55 -22.48 -14.86
C SER A 576 5.76 -23.76 -15.18
N THR A 577 5.00 -24.25 -14.22
CA THR A 577 4.02 -25.33 -14.42
C THR A 577 2.73 -24.81 -15.07
N ILE A 578 2.56 -23.48 -15.15
CA ILE A 578 1.39 -22.80 -15.70
C ILE A 578 1.63 -22.37 -17.14
N SER A 579 2.67 -21.55 -17.39
CA SER A 579 2.97 -21.06 -18.75
C SER A 579 3.74 -22.10 -19.58
N LEU A 580 4.33 -23.12 -18.93
CA LEU A 580 5.23 -24.10 -19.54
C LEU A 580 6.44 -23.46 -20.21
N GLN A 581 6.81 -22.24 -19.78
CA GLN A 581 7.98 -21.51 -20.21
C GLN A 581 8.92 -21.26 -19.03
N THR A 582 10.14 -20.85 -19.35
CA THR A 582 11.03 -20.25 -18.36
C THR A 582 10.55 -18.82 -18.06
N GLU A 583 10.26 -18.58 -16.80
CA GLU A 583 9.78 -17.32 -16.23
C GLU A 583 10.76 -16.87 -15.12
N TYR A 584 10.58 -15.68 -14.54
CA TYR A 584 11.48 -15.15 -13.51
C TYR A 584 10.72 -14.74 -12.26
N LEU A 585 11.26 -15.10 -11.09
CA LEU A 585 10.75 -14.66 -9.79
C LEU A 585 11.77 -13.83 -9.03
N PRO A 586 11.32 -12.93 -8.14
CA PRO A 586 12.21 -12.13 -7.32
C PRO A 586 13.16 -12.96 -6.46
N VAL A 587 14.35 -12.41 -6.27
CA VAL A 587 15.28 -12.77 -5.20
C VAL A 587 15.39 -11.57 -4.28
N ALA A 588 15.09 -11.77 -3.00
CA ALA A 588 15.08 -10.69 -2.02
C ALA A 588 15.72 -11.13 -0.71
N ILE A 589 16.32 -10.18 -0.01
CA ILE A 589 16.86 -10.36 1.33
C ILE A 589 16.16 -9.44 2.31
N ASP A 590 16.27 -9.77 3.57
CA ASP A 590 15.85 -8.93 4.67
C ASP A 590 17.08 -8.49 5.47
N ILE A 591 17.12 -7.20 5.80
CA ILE A 591 18.20 -6.57 6.57
C ILE A 591 17.63 -6.07 7.90
N ILE A 592 18.23 -6.53 8.98
CA ILE A 592 17.93 -6.14 10.36
C ILE A 592 19.11 -5.36 10.94
N ALA A 593 18.80 -4.31 11.70
CA ALA A 593 19.75 -3.59 12.55
C ALA A 593 19.16 -3.41 13.94
N ARG A 594 19.91 -2.78 14.84
CA ARG A 594 19.41 -2.42 16.17
C ARG A 594 18.11 -1.58 16.10
N LYS A 595 17.21 -1.77 17.07
CA LYS A 595 16.02 -0.93 17.28
C LYS A 595 16.41 0.56 17.32
N GLY A 596 15.68 1.37 16.53
CA GLY A 596 15.93 2.79 16.34
C GLY A 596 16.95 3.11 15.24
N CYS A 597 17.60 2.13 14.62
CA CYS A 597 18.53 2.37 13.52
C CYS A 597 17.86 2.30 12.13
N ASP A 598 16.55 2.47 12.06
CA ASP A 598 15.74 2.42 10.84
C ASP A 598 16.30 3.31 9.73
N GLY A 599 16.57 4.59 10.04
CA GLY A 599 17.06 5.56 9.05
C GLY A 599 18.39 5.17 8.41
N MET A 600 19.22 4.40 9.12
CA MET A 600 20.48 3.88 8.58
C MET A 600 20.24 2.83 7.49
N ILE A 601 19.24 1.96 7.64
CA ILE A 601 18.92 0.95 6.60
C ILE A 601 18.29 1.62 5.37
N PHE A 602 17.43 2.63 5.55
CA PHE A 602 16.92 3.43 4.43
C PHE A 602 18.06 4.11 3.66
N GLU A 603 18.96 4.80 4.35
CA GLU A 603 20.11 5.43 3.69
C GLU A 603 21.03 4.40 3.03
N LEU A 604 21.22 3.22 3.63
CA LEU A 604 21.95 2.12 2.99
C LEU A 604 21.34 1.75 1.63
N ALA A 605 20.01 1.65 1.51
CA ALA A 605 19.36 1.37 0.23
C ALA A 605 19.65 2.46 -0.83
N GLU A 606 19.61 3.73 -0.44
CA GLU A 606 19.93 4.85 -1.33
C GLU A 606 21.39 4.78 -1.80
N ARG A 607 22.34 4.52 -0.90
CA ARG A 607 23.77 4.41 -1.26
C ARG A 607 24.06 3.20 -2.15
N LEU A 608 23.44 2.06 -1.88
CA LEU A 608 23.60 0.89 -2.72
C LEU A 608 22.99 1.10 -4.11
N LEU A 609 21.93 1.91 -4.24
CA LEU A 609 21.41 2.35 -5.53
C LEU A 609 22.39 3.29 -6.25
N GLU A 610 22.98 4.26 -5.54
CA GLU A 610 24.01 5.18 -6.09
C GLU A 610 25.22 4.43 -6.66
N GLU A 611 25.66 3.35 -5.99
CA GLU A 611 26.77 2.49 -6.42
C GLU A 611 26.37 1.45 -7.49
N GLY A 612 25.07 1.38 -7.87
CA GLY A 612 24.57 0.42 -8.85
C GLY A 612 24.57 -1.04 -8.35
N ILE A 613 24.65 -1.25 -7.03
CA ILE A 613 24.51 -2.57 -6.39
C ILE A 613 23.03 -2.97 -6.35
N LEU A 614 22.16 -2.01 -6.03
CA LEU A 614 20.71 -2.15 -6.17
C LEU A 614 20.23 -1.51 -7.47
N VAL A 615 19.12 -2.02 -7.99
CA VAL A 615 18.44 -1.50 -9.17
C VAL A 615 16.96 -1.34 -8.86
N ILE A 616 16.33 -0.28 -9.34
CA ILE A 616 14.89 -0.05 -9.18
C ILE A 616 14.13 -1.15 -9.95
N PRO A 617 13.30 -1.97 -9.29
CA PRO A 617 12.50 -2.99 -9.98
C PRO A 617 11.47 -2.36 -10.92
N LYS A 618 11.23 -2.99 -12.07
CA LYS A 618 10.13 -2.67 -12.99
C LYS A 618 8.81 -3.25 -12.49
N ALA A 619 7.68 -2.69 -12.94
CA ALA A 619 6.38 -3.31 -12.77
C ALA A 619 6.16 -4.40 -13.82
N GLY A 620 5.27 -5.36 -13.52
CA GLY A 620 4.87 -6.43 -14.43
C GLY A 620 5.58 -7.77 -14.13
N SER A 621 5.66 -8.63 -15.15
CA SER A 621 6.12 -10.02 -14.99
C SER A 621 7.59 -10.20 -14.64
N VAL A 622 8.43 -9.21 -14.96
CA VAL A 622 9.89 -9.28 -14.78
C VAL A 622 10.38 -8.03 -14.04
N MET A 623 11.39 -8.17 -13.19
CA MET A 623 11.93 -7.06 -12.40
C MET A 623 12.93 -6.20 -13.18
N TYR A 624 13.72 -6.79 -14.08
CA TYR A 624 14.84 -6.11 -14.76
C TYR A 624 14.85 -6.31 -16.26
#